data_AF-A0A6A3IXT4-F1
#
_entry.id   AF-A0A6A3IXT4-F1
#
_cell.length_a   1.000
_cell.length_b   1.000
_cell.length_c   1.000
_cell.angle_alpha   90.00
_cell.angle_beta   90.00
_cell.angle_gamma   90.00
#
_symmetry.space_group_name_H-M   'P 1'
#
loop_
_entity.id
_entity.type
_entity.pdbx_description
1 polymer ?
#
loop_
_entity_poly.entity_id
_entity_poly.type
_entity_poly.pdbx_seq_one_letter_code
_entity_poly.pdbx_strand_id
1 'polypeptide(L)'
;MPAALVTPIHNRDQIENRRLLGDSTLSSSFISNSTPTKPSTDDDHANVSQVLEDIASDMIGRNAPFNTPFGTKAQVYADYTASGKSLECIERFIHDQVMPTYGNTHTTTSVTGLQTTSFREEARQIIANTVNARASTDVVIFTGQGCTSAIHKLVAVLGINKGRRRHPGLGKIQY
;
A
#
# COMPACT_ATOMS: atom_id res chain seq x y z
N MET A 1 11.29 42.23 -5.42
CA MET A 1 10.97 40.80 -5.19
C MET A 1 12.23 40.13 -4.66
N PRO A 2 12.44 40.04 -3.33
CA PRO A 2 13.66 39.44 -2.81
C PRO A 2 13.53 37.92 -2.75
N ALA A 3 14.64 37.25 -3.11
CA ALA A 3 14.83 35.81 -3.05
C ALA A 3 14.80 35.33 -1.58
N ALA A 4 13.95 34.35 -1.28
CA ALA A 4 14.03 33.62 -0.03
C ALA A 4 15.09 32.52 -0.16
N LEU A 5 16.19 32.66 0.60
CA LEU A 5 17.20 31.62 0.77
C LEU A 5 16.57 30.35 1.33
N VAL A 6 16.72 29.24 0.61
CA VAL A 6 16.45 27.89 1.10
C VAL A 6 17.68 27.41 1.86
N THR A 7 17.58 27.29 3.18
CA THR A 7 18.54 26.56 4.00
C THR A 7 18.21 25.06 3.97
N PRO A 8 19.21 24.17 3.79
CA PRO A 8 18.96 22.73 3.82
C PRO A 8 18.73 22.29 5.27
N ILE A 9 17.60 21.61 5.52
CA ILE A 9 17.26 21.08 6.84
C ILE A 9 18.02 19.77 7.03
N HIS A 10 19.16 19.86 7.72
CA HIS A 10 19.83 18.73 8.34
C HIS A 10 19.52 18.76 9.83
N ASN A 11 18.45 18.09 10.26
CA ASN A 11 18.29 17.49 11.59
C ASN A 11 16.88 16.90 11.78
N ARG A 12 16.84 15.68 12.32
CA ARG A 12 15.62 14.90 12.66
C ARG A 12 14.72 15.58 13.70
N ASP A 13 15.24 16.54 14.46
CA ASP A 13 14.59 17.09 15.66
C ASP A 13 13.51 18.14 15.38
N GLN A 14 13.42 18.68 14.14
CA GLN A 14 12.39 19.68 13.80
C GLN A 14 11.03 19.07 13.39
N ILE A 15 10.97 17.76 13.11
CA ILE A 15 9.72 17.08 12.77
C ILE A 15 8.88 16.84 14.04
N GLU A 16 9.52 16.67 15.20
CA GLU A 16 8.84 16.44 16.48
C GLU A 16 8.15 17.70 17.02
N ASN A 17 8.74 18.88 16.84
CA ASN A 17 8.21 20.12 17.41
C ASN A 17 6.95 20.67 16.70
N ARG A 18 6.58 20.14 15.53
CA ARG A 18 5.34 20.54 14.84
C ARG A 18 4.11 19.73 15.25
N ARG A 19 4.28 18.67 16.07
CA ARG A 19 3.17 17.86 16.60
C ARG A 19 2.48 18.47 17.83
N LEU A 20 3.01 19.55 18.40
CA LEU A 20 2.52 20.11 19.68
C LEU A 20 1.52 21.26 19.55
N LEU A 21 1.07 21.63 18.35
CA LEU A 21 0.08 22.70 18.15
C LEU A 21 -0.97 22.25 17.13
N GLY A 22 -2.04 21.62 17.59
CA GLY A 22 -3.19 21.25 16.77
C GLY A 22 -4.08 20.20 17.43
N ASP A 23 -4.91 20.64 18.36
CA ASP A 23 -5.94 19.83 19.01
C ASP A 23 -7.18 19.73 18.10
N SER A 24 -7.49 18.52 17.62
CA SER A 24 -8.86 18.07 17.30
C SER A 24 -8.86 16.55 17.13
N THR A 25 -9.26 15.88 18.21
CA THR A 25 -10.01 14.61 18.28
C THR A 25 -10.15 13.80 16.98
N LEU A 26 -9.12 13.02 16.65
CA LEU A 26 -9.28 11.73 15.95
C LEU A 26 -8.62 10.66 16.82
N SER A 27 -9.44 9.71 17.28
CA SER A 27 -9.07 8.59 18.14
C SER A 27 -7.89 7.82 17.54
N SER A 28 -6.71 8.00 18.14
CA SER A 28 -5.48 7.26 17.86
C SER A 28 -5.48 5.88 18.53
N SER A 29 -6.58 5.15 18.40
CA SER A 29 -6.76 3.84 19.06
C SER A 29 -6.19 2.66 18.27
N PHE A 30 -5.57 2.86 17.11
CA PHE A 30 -5.10 1.75 16.26
C PHE A 30 -3.68 1.24 16.57
N ILE A 31 -2.95 1.86 17.50
CA ILE A 31 -1.64 1.36 17.93
C ILE A 31 -1.53 1.44 19.45
N SER A 32 -2.15 0.48 20.15
CA SER A 32 -1.74 0.18 21.53
C SER A 32 -0.40 -0.55 21.49
N ASN A 33 0.68 0.14 21.89
CA ASN A 33 1.96 -0.52 22.18
C ASN A 33 1.79 -1.42 23.41
N SER A 34 1.50 -2.71 23.21
CA SER A 34 1.68 -3.73 24.26
C SER A 34 3.14 -4.15 24.30
N THR A 35 3.72 -4.04 25.49
CA THR A 35 5.05 -4.56 25.84
C THR A 35 5.07 -6.08 25.63
N PRO A 36 6.16 -6.70 25.16
CA PRO A 36 6.16 -8.15 24.90
C PRO A 36 6.17 -8.93 26.22
N THR A 37 4.99 -9.22 26.75
CA THR A 37 4.77 -10.21 27.81
C THR A 37 4.42 -11.56 27.18
N LYS A 38 4.90 -12.64 27.82
CA LYS A 38 4.78 -14.04 27.36
C LYS A 38 3.35 -14.40 26.88
N PRO A 39 3.19 -15.25 25.86
CA PRO A 39 1.89 -15.56 25.28
C PRO A 39 1.06 -16.41 26.25
N SER A 40 0.03 -15.80 26.84
CA SER A 40 -1.16 -16.46 27.37
C SER A 40 -2.12 -16.70 26.20
N THR A 41 -2.40 -17.96 25.89
CA THR A 41 -3.17 -18.38 24.71
C THR A 41 -4.60 -17.84 24.64
N ASP A 42 -5.16 -17.36 25.75
CA ASP A 42 -6.54 -16.85 25.81
C ASP A 42 -6.67 -15.37 25.37
N ASP A 43 -5.62 -14.57 25.56
CA ASP A 43 -5.62 -13.14 25.17
C ASP A 43 -5.47 -12.94 23.65
N ASP A 44 -4.74 -13.84 22.99
CA ASP A 44 -4.48 -13.77 21.55
C ASP A 44 -5.77 -13.97 20.72
N HIS A 45 -6.68 -14.85 21.17
CA HIS A 45 -7.94 -15.11 20.48
C HIS A 45 -8.95 -13.96 20.60
N ALA A 46 -8.97 -13.27 21.75
CA ALA A 46 -9.79 -12.08 21.95
C ALA A 46 -9.33 -10.93 21.03
N ASN A 47 -8.02 -10.76 20.88
CA ASN A 47 -7.43 -9.74 20.02
C ASN A 47 -7.76 -9.98 18.53
N VAL A 48 -7.57 -11.21 18.04
CA VAL A 48 -7.89 -11.55 16.65
C VAL A 48 -9.38 -11.33 16.35
N SER A 49 -10.27 -11.74 17.26
CA SER A 49 -11.71 -11.58 17.07
C SER A 49 -12.11 -10.10 16.95
N GLN A 50 -11.53 -9.25 17.80
CA GLN A 50 -11.76 -7.80 17.74
C GLN A 50 -11.29 -7.20 16.40
N VAL A 51 -10.08 -7.56 15.94
CA VAL A 51 -9.56 -7.10 14.65
C VAL A 51 -10.47 -7.50 13.49
N LEU A 52 -10.99 -8.74 13.51
CA LEU A 52 -11.92 -9.20 12.47
C LEU A 52 -13.25 -8.44 12.51
N GLU A 53 -13.77 -8.15 13.70
CA GLU A 53 -14.97 -7.34 13.87
C GLU A 53 -14.77 -5.91 13.37
N ASP A 54 -13.63 -5.30 13.69
CA ASP A 54 -13.27 -3.95 13.26
C ASP A 54 -13.22 -3.87 11.73
N ILE A 55 -12.46 -4.77 11.07
CA ILE A 55 -12.37 -4.85 9.61
C ILE A 55 -13.75 -5.06 8.99
N ALA A 56 -14.55 -5.96 9.57
CA ALA A 56 -15.87 -6.21 9.04
C ALA A 56 -16.78 -4.98 9.22
N SER A 57 -16.67 -4.22 10.32
CA SER A 57 -17.47 -3.02 10.56
C SER A 57 -17.09 -1.86 9.63
N ASP A 58 -15.82 -1.78 9.24
CA ASP A 58 -15.28 -0.75 8.36
C ASP A 58 -15.56 -1.01 6.86
N MET A 59 -16.07 -2.20 6.53
CA MET A 59 -16.35 -2.59 5.14
C MET A 59 -17.51 -1.80 4.53
N ILE A 60 -17.22 -1.09 3.45
CA ILE A 60 -18.21 -0.31 2.71
C ILE A 60 -19.24 -1.25 2.07
N GLY A 61 -20.52 -0.96 2.30
CA GLY A 61 -21.63 -1.74 1.76
C GLY A 61 -21.80 -3.13 2.40
N ARG A 62 -21.26 -3.35 3.60
CA ARG A 62 -21.61 -4.53 4.41
C ARG A 62 -23.10 -4.57 4.65
N ASN A 63 -23.71 -5.75 4.48
CA ASN A 63 -25.14 -5.98 4.66
C ASN A 63 -26.04 -5.04 3.86
N ALA A 64 -25.54 -4.46 2.76
CA ALA A 64 -26.32 -3.58 1.91
C ALA A 64 -27.64 -4.28 1.53
N PRO A 65 -28.80 -3.66 1.80
CA PRO A 65 -30.08 -4.29 1.54
C PRO A 65 -30.31 -4.39 0.04
N PHE A 66 -30.85 -5.53 -0.40
CA PHE A 66 -31.32 -5.71 -1.77
C PHE A 66 -32.67 -6.42 -1.79
N ASN A 67 -33.49 -6.10 -2.79
CA ASN A 67 -34.83 -6.65 -2.90
C ASN A 67 -34.78 -8.02 -3.60
N THR A 68 -35.51 -8.97 -3.02
CA THR A 68 -35.71 -10.31 -3.58
C THR A 68 -37.21 -10.58 -3.67
N PRO A 69 -37.64 -11.61 -4.43
CA PRO A 69 -39.02 -12.10 -4.41
C PRO A 69 -39.52 -12.52 -3.02
N PHE A 70 -38.61 -12.73 -2.06
CA PHE A 70 -38.90 -13.14 -0.68
C PHE A 70 -38.68 -11.99 0.33
N GLY A 71 -38.75 -10.74 -0.14
CA GLY A 71 -38.53 -9.52 0.64
C GLY A 71 -37.09 -9.00 0.60
N THR A 72 -36.83 -7.93 1.33
CA THR A 72 -35.48 -7.34 1.43
C THR A 72 -34.55 -8.27 2.20
N LYS A 73 -33.36 -8.52 1.64
CA LYS A 73 -32.30 -9.34 2.26
C LYS A 73 -31.01 -8.54 2.33
N ALA A 74 -30.15 -8.90 3.27
CA ALA A 74 -28.79 -8.36 3.34
C ALA A 74 -27.91 -9.01 2.28
N GLN A 75 -27.11 -8.21 1.57
CA GLN A 75 -26.11 -8.74 0.66
C GLN A 75 -25.00 -9.46 1.44
N VAL A 76 -24.76 -10.72 1.07
CA VAL A 76 -23.60 -11.50 1.53
C VAL A 76 -22.60 -11.57 0.39
N TYR A 77 -21.40 -11.03 0.60
CA TYR A 77 -20.31 -11.16 -0.36
C TYR A 77 -19.44 -12.35 0.04
N ALA A 78 -19.21 -13.27 -0.90
CA ALA A 78 -18.49 -14.52 -0.64
C ALA A 78 -17.38 -14.79 -1.67
N ASP A 79 -16.99 -13.78 -2.45
CA ASP A 79 -15.98 -13.88 -3.51
C ASP A 79 -14.72 -13.07 -3.20
N TYR A 80 -14.34 -13.02 -1.92
CA TYR A 80 -13.15 -12.28 -1.44
C TYR A 80 -11.84 -12.77 -2.07
N THR A 81 -11.82 -13.98 -2.62
CA THR A 81 -10.67 -14.52 -3.36
C THR A 81 -10.46 -13.86 -4.72
N ALA A 82 -11.54 -13.39 -5.37
CA ALA A 82 -11.43 -12.67 -6.63
C ALA A 82 -11.06 -11.20 -6.40
N SER A 83 -11.70 -10.54 -5.43
CA SER A 83 -11.38 -9.17 -5.04
C SER A 83 -11.87 -8.84 -3.64
N GLY A 84 -11.14 -7.99 -2.91
CA GLY A 84 -11.60 -7.45 -1.64
C GLY A 84 -12.67 -6.37 -1.82
N LYS A 85 -13.48 -6.11 -0.78
CA LYS A 85 -14.32 -4.92 -0.71
C LYS A 85 -13.53 -3.73 -0.16
N SER A 86 -13.90 -2.51 -0.57
CA SER A 86 -13.33 -1.28 0.00
C SER A 86 -13.60 -1.19 1.50
N LEU A 87 -12.61 -0.65 2.20
CA LEU A 87 -12.66 -0.33 3.62
C LEU A 87 -12.71 1.19 3.76
N GLU A 88 -13.63 1.67 4.58
CA GLU A 88 -13.89 3.09 4.80
C GLU A 88 -12.63 3.80 5.31
N CYS A 89 -11.83 3.17 6.18
CA CYS A 89 -10.58 3.75 6.67
C CYS A 89 -9.56 4.00 5.54
N ILE A 90 -9.49 3.13 4.54
CA ILE A 90 -8.58 3.27 3.40
C ILE A 90 -9.04 4.41 2.50
N GLU A 91 -10.33 4.43 2.14
CA GLU A 91 -10.89 5.46 1.27
C GLU A 91 -10.76 6.85 1.91
N ARG A 92 -11.02 6.94 3.22
CA ARG A 92 -10.86 8.18 3.99
C ARG A 92 -9.39 8.61 4.07
N PHE A 93 -8.46 7.69 4.27
CA PHE A 93 -7.03 8.03 4.26
C PHE A 93 -6.60 8.58 2.90
N ILE A 94 -7.04 7.96 1.80
CA ILE A 94 -6.74 8.45 0.46
C ILE A 94 -7.33 9.86 0.29
N HIS A 95 -8.61 10.05 0.63
CA HIS A 95 -9.30 11.33 0.49
C HIS A 95 -8.68 12.45 1.35
N ASP A 96 -8.42 12.19 2.63
CA ASP A 96 -8.04 13.22 3.59
C ASP A 96 -6.53 13.47 3.66
N GLN A 97 -5.70 12.45 3.39
CA GLN A 97 -4.25 12.53 3.56
C GLN A 97 -3.49 12.57 2.23
N VAL A 98 -3.92 11.77 1.24
CA VAL A 98 -3.21 11.64 -0.03
C VAL A 98 -3.65 12.70 -1.03
N MET A 99 -4.96 12.82 -1.29
CA MET A 99 -5.50 13.71 -2.32
C MET A 99 -5.11 15.19 -2.16
N PRO A 100 -5.11 15.80 -0.95
CA PRO A 100 -4.86 17.24 -0.82
C PRO A 100 -3.44 17.67 -1.22
N THR A 101 -2.48 16.75 -1.14
CA THR A 101 -1.06 17.01 -1.43
C THR A 101 -0.54 16.22 -2.61
N TYR A 102 -1.42 15.56 -3.36
CA TYR A 102 -1.04 14.77 -4.51
C TYR A 102 -0.35 15.65 -5.56
N GLY A 103 0.80 15.19 -6.04
CA GLY A 103 1.56 15.83 -7.11
C GLY A 103 2.42 14.80 -7.84
N ASN A 104 2.69 15.06 -9.12
CA ASN A 104 3.57 14.20 -9.90
C ASN A 104 4.96 14.11 -9.24
N THR A 105 5.46 12.89 -9.07
CA THR A 105 6.72 12.60 -8.37
C THR A 105 7.97 13.07 -9.12
N HIS A 106 7.84 13.56 -10.35
CA HIS A 106 8.95 14.06 -11.16
C HIS A 106 9.28 15.54 -10.90
N THR A 107 8.50 16.22 -10.05
CA THR A 107 8.70 17.63 -9.69
C THR A 107 9.19 17.74 -8.24
N THR A 108 10.46 17.41 -8.03
CA THR A 108 11.11 17.36 -6.70
C THR A 108 11.24 18.72 -6.01
N THR A 109 11.02 19.82 -6.72
CA THR A 109 11.02 21.18 -6.17
C THR A 109 9.67 21.62 -5.60
N SER A 110 8.61 20.81 -5.76
CA SER A 110 7.28 21.09 -5.22
C SER A 110 7.01 20.29 -3.95
N VAL A 111 6.34 20.93 -2.97
CA VAL A 111 5.92 20.27 -1.72
C VAL A 111 5.08 19.03 -2.00
N THR A 112 4.17 19.09 -2.98
CA THR A 112 3.28 17.99 -3.36
C THR A 112 4.02 16.82 -4.03
N GLY A 113 5.03 17.12 -4.87
CA GLY A 113 5.89 16.09 -5.47
C GLY A 113 6.76 15.36 -4.44
N LEU A 114 7.29 16.08 -3.45
CA LEU A 114 8.02 15.49 -2.33
C LEU A 114 7.11 14.62 -1.47
N GLN A 115 5.92 15.12 -1.11
CA GLN A 115 4.96 14.39 -0.28
C GLN A 115 4.52 13.09 -0.94
N THR A 116 4.15 13.14 -2.23
CA THR A 116 3.75 11.94 -2.98
C THR A 116 4.91 10.93 -3.10
N THR A 117 6.15 11.42 -3.19
CA THR A 117 7.33 10.56 -3.17
C THR A 117 7.53 9.88 -1.81
N SER A 118 7.30 10.61 -0.70
CA SER A 118 7.36 10.05 0.66
C SER A 118 6.34 8.93 0.84
N PHE A 119 5.06 9.18 0.50
CA PHE A 119 4.02 8.15 0.58
C PHE A 119 4.38 6.88 -0.20
N ARG A 120 4.96 7.05 -1.40
CA ARG A 120 5.37 5.92 -2.24
C ARG A 120 6.52 5.12 -1.62
N GLU A 121 7.42 5.77 -0.88
CA GLU A 121 8.55 5.10 -0.24
C GLU A 121 8.14 4.45 1.09
N GLU A 122 7.29 5.10 1.88
CA GLU A 122 6.68 4.50 3.07
C GLU A 122 5.87 3.25 2.70
N ALA A 123 5.04 3.32 1.67
CA ALA A 123 4.32 2.15 1.16
C ALA A 123 5.25 1.01 0.75
N ARG A 124 6.42 1.34 0.15
CA ARG A 124 7.43 0.35 -0.22
C ARG A 124 7.99 -0.37 1.01
N GLN A 125 8.30 0.40 2.06
CA GLN A 125 8.84 -0.14 3.31
C GLN A 125 7.81 -1.00 4.05
N ILE A 126 6.56 -0.55 4.11
CA ILE A 126 5.47 -1.33 4.72
C ILE A 126 5.34 -2.68 4.01
N ILE A 127 5.27 -2.69 2.67
CA ILE A 127 5.18 -3.94 1.88
C ILE A 127 6.39 -4.83 2.12
N ALA A 128 7.60 -4.28 2.12
CA ALA A 128 8.83 -5.03 2.39
C ALA A 128 8.77 -5.73 3.75
N ASN A 129 8.34 -5.02 4.79
CA ASN A 129 8.21 -5.56 6.14
C ASN A 129 7.13 -6.64 6.22
N THR A 130 5.96 -6.43 5.60
CA THR A 130 4.85 -7.39 5.60
C THR A 130 5.23 -8.72 4.95
N VAL A 131 6.11 -8.72 3.95
CA VAL A 131 6.60 -9.94 3.28
C VAL A 131 7.95 -10.44 3.81
N ASN A 132 8.46 -9.83 4.89
CA ASN A 132 9.78 -10.14 5.48
C ASN A 132 10.97 -10.01 4.50
N ALA A 133 10.90 -9.05 3.57
CA ALA A 133 12.00 -8.76 2.64
C ALA A 133 13.23 -8.20 3.37
N ARG A 134 14.41 -8.68 3.00
CA ARG A 134 15.69 -8.28 3.58
C ARG A 134 16.28 -7.13 2.77
N ALA A 135 16.47 -5.97 3.41
CA ALA A 135 17.02 -4.78 2.74
C ALA A 135 18.38 -4.98 2.05
N SER A 136 19.18 -5.97 2.48
CA SER A 136 20.49 -6.25 1.89
C SER A 136 20.45 -7.13 0.63
N THR A 137 19.36 -7.87 0.38
CA THR A 137 19.27 -8.84 -0.73
C THR A 137 18.04 -8.67 -1.61
N ASP A 138 16.98 -8.06 -1.07
CA ASP A 138 15.67 -8.04 -1.69
C ASP A 138 15.27 -6.62 -2.07
N VAL A 139 14.47 -6.50 -3.12
CA VAL A 139 13.92 -5.23 -3.60
C VAL A 139 12.44 -5.35 -3.85
N VAL A 140 11.66 -4.39 -3.35
CA VAL A 140 10.24 -4.26 -3.68
C VAL A 140 10.11 -3.45 -4.95
N ILE A 141 9.42 -3.97 -5.96
CA ILE A 141 9.17 -3.30 -7.24
C ILE A 141 7.66 -3.18 -7.43
N PHE A 142 7.18 -1.96 -7.70
CA PHE A 142 5.78 -1.74 -8.06
C PHE A 142 5.59 -2.05 -9.54
N THR A 143 4.74 -3.02 -9.85
CA THR A 143 4.59 -3.58 -11.20
C THR A 143 3.35 -3.08 -11.94
N GLY A 144 2.51 -2.27 -11.27
CA GLY A 144 1.24 -1.77 -11.79
C GLY A 144 0.07 -2.52 -11.19
N GLN A 145 -0.89 -2.89 -12.03
CA GLN A 145 -2.18 -3.45 -11.59
C GLN A 145 -2.11 -4.98 -11.47
N GLY A 146 -2.19 -5.48 -10.24
CA GLY A 146 -2.36 -6.91 -9.94
C GLY A 146 -1.18 -7.83 -10.27
N CYS A 147 -1.34 -9.12 -9.92
CA CYS A 147 -0.29 -10.15 -10.06
C CYS A 147 0.13 -10.39 -11.53
N THR A 148 -0.80 -10.27 -12.48
CA THR A 148 -0.52 -10.42 -13.91
C THR A 148 0.57 -9.43 -14.38
N SER A 149 0.50 -8.18 -13.91
CA SER A 149 1.53 -7.17 -14.24
C SER A 149 2.91 -7.56 -13.69
N ALA A 150 2.94 -8.16 -12.49
CA ALA A 150 4.17 -8.60 -11.84
C ALA A 150 4.83 -9.76 -12.58
N ILE A 151 4.04 -10.78 -12.96
CA ILE A 151 4.53 -11.91 -13.76
C ILE A 151 5.07 -11.41 -15.10
N HIS A 152 4.32 -10.55 -15.79
CA HIS A 152 4.78 -9.99 -17.06
C HIS A 152 6.09 -9.21 -16.91
N LYS A 153 6.22 -8.41 -15.85
CA LYS A 153 7.46 -7.66 -15.54
C LYS A 153 8.63 -8.61 -15.26
N LEU A 154 8.40 -9.67 -14.49
CA LEU A 154 9.42 -10.67 -14.15
C LEU A 154 9.93 -11.38 -15.42
N VAL A 155 9.02 -11.87 -16.25
CA VAL A 155 9.35 -12.53 -17.53
C VAL A 155 10.14 -11.60 -18.45
N ALA A 156 9.76 -10.32 -18.51
CA ALA A 156 10.46 -9.32 -19.29
C ALA A 156 11.90 -9.05 -18.79
N VAL A 157 12.08 -8.94 -17.47
CA VAL A 157 13.39 -8.71 -16.83
C VAL A 157 14.31 -9.93 -17.01
N LEU A 158 13.79 -11.15 -16.87
CA LEU A 158 14.54 -12.38 -17.10
C LEU A 158 14.85 -12.64 -18.59
N GLY A 159 14.20 -11.92 -19.51
CA GLY A 159 14.43 -12.05 -20.95
C GLY A 159 13.91 -13.35 -21.56
N ILE A 160 13.04 -14.09 -20.88
CA ILE A 160 12.50 -15.38 -21.33
C ILE A 160 11.75 -15.25 -22.66
N ASN A 161 11.08 -14.11 -22.89
CA ASN A 161 10.34 -13.83 -24.12
C ASN A 161 11.24 -13.47 -25.31
N LYS A 162 12.54 -13.26 -25.11
CA LYS A 162 13.49 -13.03 -26.20
C LYS A 162 13.90 -14.40 -26.73
N GLY A 163 13.13 -14.90 -27.71
CA GLY A 163 13.39 -16.17 -28.37
C GLY A 163 14.87 -16.35 -28.67
N ARG A 164 15.39 -17.54 -28.33
CA ARG A 164 16.77 -17.97 -28.57
C ARG A 164 17.17 -17.52 -29.99
N ARG A 165 18.08 -16.54 -30.12
CA ARG A 165 18.58 -16.10 -31.41
C ARG A 165 19.05 -17.35 -32.15
N ARG A 166 18.32 -17.78 -33.19
CA ARG A 166 18.81 -18.82 -34.09
C ARG A 166 20.05 -18.23 -34.74
N HIS A 167 21.19 -18.87 -34.52
CA HIS A 167 22.44 -18.52 -35.19
C HIS A 167 22.19 -18.54 -36.71
N PRO A 168 22.43 -17.45 -37.45
CA PRO A 168 22.50 -17.50 -38.90
C PRO A 168 23.82 -18.17 -39.26
N GLY A 169 23.80 -19.49 -39.41
CA GLY A 169 25.01 -20.24 -39.70
C GLY A 169 24.78 -21.73 -39.74
N LEU A 170 24.07 -22.21 -40.76
CA LEU A 170 24.34 -23.53 -41.33
C LEU A 170 23.97 -23.46 -42.82
N GLY A 171 24.93 -23.85 -43.66
CA GLY A 171 25.06 -23.46 -45.06
C GLY A 171 23.88 -23.80 -45.97
N LYS A 172 23.58 -22.85 -46.87
CA LYS A 172 22.97 -23.19 -48.15
C LYS A 172 24.02 -23.91 -48.99
N ILE A 173 23.89 -25.23 -49.12
CA ILE A 173 24.52 -25.98 -50.20
C ILE A 173 23.82 -25.51 -51.48
N GLN A 174 24.57 -24.85 -52.36
CA GLN A 174 24.12 -24.62 -53.74
C GLN A 174 24.34 -25.92 -54.53
N TYR A 175 23.29 -26.33 -55.24
CA TYR A 175 23.41 -27.20 -56.41
C TYR A 175 23.60 -26.33 -57.65
#